data_AF-A0A2N5M7N5-F1
#
_entry.id   AF-A0A2N5M7N5-F1
#
_cell.length_a   1.000
_cell.length_b   1.000
_cell.length_c   1.000
_cell.angle_alpha   90.00
_cell.angle_beta   90.00
_cell.angle_gamma   90.00
#
_symmetry.space_group_name_H-M   'P 1'
#
loop_
_entity.id
_entity.type
_entity.pdbx_description
1 polymer ?
#
loop_
_entity_poly.entity_id
_entity_poly.type
_entity_poly.pdbx_seq_one_letter_code
_entity_poly.pdbx_strand_id
1 'polypeptide(L)' 'MLSIYSQVLGLFLYFPEDKSEYIPAAITCIIFLAAAFLTMRLIIKVSRREAQKAKEIEDRIIKERKI' A
#
# COMPACT_ATOMS: atom_id res chain seq x y z
N MET A 1 -27.98 2.97 -22.67
CA MET A 1 -26.68 3.59 -22.36
C MET A 1 -26.77 4.53 -21.15
N LEU A 2 -27.60 5.59 -21.15
CA LEU A 2 -27.87 6.45 -19.98
C LEU A 2 -28.37 5.72 -18.71
N SER A 3 -29.19 4.69 -18.87
CA SER A 3 -29.72 3.88 -17.76
C SER A 3 -28.64 3.10 -16.99
N ILE A 4 -27.56 2.67 -17.66
CA ILE A 4 -26.47 1.93 -17.02
C ILE A 4 -25.63 2.88 -16.16
N TYR A 5 -25.37 4.11 -16.63
CA TYR A 5 -24.67 5.12 -15.82
C TYR A 5 -25.44 5.49 -14.55
N SER A 6 -26.77 5.59 -14.63
CA SER A 6 -27.62 5.86 -13.46
C SER A 6 -27.61 4.72 -12.44
N GLN A 7 -27.56 3.46 -12.87
CA GLN A 7 -27.44 2.30 -11.98
C GLN A 7 -26.08 2.24 -11.29
N VAL A 8 -25.00 2.50 -12.04
CA VAL A 8 -23.64 2.53 -11.49
C VAL A 8 -23.49 3.70 -10.51
N LEU A 9 -24.04 4.88 -10.81
CA LEU A 9 -24.04 6.03 -9.90
C LEU A 9 -24.91 5.78 -8.66
N GLY A 10 -26.07 5.12 -8.80
CA GLY A 10 -26.96 4.79 -7.69
C GLY A 10 -26.36 3.81 -6.67
N LEU A 11 -25.43 2.95 -7.09
CA LEU A 11 -24.69 2.05 -6.20
C LEU A 11 -23.64 2.75 -5.33
N PHE A 12 -23.14 3.92 -5.75
CA PHE A 12 -22.08 4.66 -5.03
C PHE A 12 -22.54 5.99 -4.38
N LEU A 13 -23.68 6.54 -4.81
CA LEU A 13 -24.28 7.76 -4.24
C LEU A 13 -25.46 7.48 -3.31
N TYR A 14 -25.76 6.21 -3.01
CA TYR A 14 -26.69 5.88 -1.92
C TYR A 14 -26.00 6.10 -0.59
N PHE A 15 -26.41 7.14 0.12
CA PHE A 15 -26.01 7.38 1.50
C PHE A 15 -27.04 6.73 2.41
N PRO A 16 -26.70 5.65 3.15
CA PRO A 16 -27.63 5.09 4.11
C PRO A 16 -28.02 6.13 5.17
N GLU A 17 -29.32 6.15 5.47
CA GLU A 17 -29.91 7.00 6.50
C GLU A 17 -29.43 6.57 7.89
N ASP A 18 -29.30 5.26 8.13
CA ASP A 18 -28.68 4.71 9.33
C ASP A 18 -27.15 4.65 9.21
N LYS A 19 -26.45 5.28 10.14
CA LYS A 19 -24.98 5.34 10.15
C LYS A 19 -24.33 3.97 10.38
N SER A 20 -25.06 3.02 10.94
CA SER A 20 -24.58 1.67 11.22
C SER A 20 -24.24 0.89 9.95
N GLU A 21 -24.87 1.22 8.82
CA GLU A 21 -24.59 0.58 7.53
C GLU A 21 -23.21 0.94 6.96
N TYR A 22 -22.54 1.99 7.45
CA TYR A 22 -21.15 2.31 7.09
C TYR A 22 -20.11 1.50 7.86
N ILE A 23 -20.48 0.82 8.94
CA ILE A 23 -19.53 0.07 9.80
C ILE A 23 -18.74 -0.97 8.99
N PRO A 24 -19.34 -1.79 8.11
CA PRO A 24 -18.60 -2.75 7.30
C PRO A 24 -17.57 -2.08 6.37
N ALA A 25 -17.91 -0.91 5.79
CA ALA A 25 -17.01 -0.15 4.95
C ALA A 25 -15.82 0.42 5.75
N ALA A 26 -16.08 0.94 6.96
CA ALA A 26 -15.04 1.44 7.85
C ALA A 26 -14.06 0.33 8.27
N ILE A 27 -14.58 -0.85 8.64
CA ILE A 27 -13.75 -2.02 9.00
C ILE A 27 -12.87 -2.42 7.81
N THR A 28 -13.46 -2.51 6.61
CA THR A 28 -12.72 -2.87 5.39
C THR A 28 -11.61 -1.86 5.11
N CYS A 29 -11.91 -0.55 5.17
CA CYS A 29 -10.92 0.50 5.02
C CYS A 29 -9.77 0.38 6.03
N ILE A 30 -10.08 0.15 7.31
CA ILE A 30 -9.07 0.00 8.37
C ILE A 30 -8.16 -1.21 8.10
N ILE A 31 -8.74 -2.35 7.70
CA ILE A 31 -7.96 -3.55 7.36
C ILE A 31 -7.02 -3.27 6.18
N PHE A 32 -7.51 -2.63 5.12
CA PHE A 32 -6.69 -2.28 3.97
C PHE A 32 -5.58 -1.28 4.31
N LEU A 33 -5.88 -0.26 5.11
CA LEU A 33 -4.88 0.71 5.57
C LEU A 33 -3.81 0.06 6.43
N ALA A 34 -4.21 -0.82 7.35
CA ALA A 34 -3.29 -1.57 8.18
C ALA A 34 -2.38 -2.48 7.32
N ALA A 35 -2.96 -3.22 6.37
CA ALA A 35 -2.21 -4.05 5.44
C ALA A 35 -1.24 -3.23 4.59
N ALA A 36 -1.67 -2.09 4.03
CA ALA A 36 -0.82 -1.21 3.24
C ALA A 36 0.36 -0.67 4.07
N PHE A 37 0.11 -0.26 5.32
CA PHE A 37 1.15 0.22 6.22
C PHE A 37 2.16 -0.88 6.55
N LEU A 38 1.70 -2.10 6.85
CA LEU A 38 2.57 -3.25 7.11
C LEU A 38 3.40 -3.62 5.88
N THR A 39 2.78 -3.68 4.71
CA THR A 39 3.48 -3.98 3.45
C THR A 39 4.54 -2.92 3.16
N MET A 40 4.24 -1.63 3.31
CA MET A 40 5.22 -0.56 3.14
C MET A 40 6.41 -0.72 4.11
N ARG A 41 6.15 -1.02 5.39
CA ARG A 41 7.20 -1.29 6.38
C ARG A 41 8.08 -2.47 5.98
N LEU A 42 7.49 -3.55 5.47
CA LEU A 42 8.22 -4.73 5.00
C LEU A 42 9.12 -4.41 3.80
N ILE A 43 8.60 -3.70 2.81
CA ILE A 43 9.35 -3.29 1.61
C ILE A 43 10.56 -2.44 2.01
N ILE A 44 10.36 -1.43 2.86
CA ILE A 44 11.46 -0.56 3.34
C ILE A 44 12.53 -1.37 4.07
N LYS A 45 12.13 -2.33 4.91
CA LYS A 45 13.07 -3.18 5.65
C LYS A 45 13.92 -4.03 4.71
N VAL A 46 13.31 -4.63 3.69
CA VAL A 46 14.02 -5.43 2.69
C VAL A 46 14.95 -4.54 1.86
N SER A 47 14.44 -3.41 1.37
CA SER A 47 15.23 -2.43 0.59
C SER A 47 16.49 -1.98 1.33
N ARG A 48 16.39 -1.66 2.63
CA ARG A 48 17.55 -1.28 3.45
C ARG A 48 18.59 -2.39 3.57
N ARG A 49 18.17 -3.65 3.67
CA ARG A 49 19.08 -4.80 3.74
C ARG A 49 19.84 -4.98 2.43
N GLU A 50 19.15 -4.87 1.30
CA GLU A 50 19.79 -4.98 -0.01
C GLU A 50 20.73 -3.79 -0.30
N ALA A 51 20.34 -2.57 0.08
CA ALA A 51 21.20 -1.40 -0.03
C ALA A 51 22.50 -1.54 0.79
N GLN A 52 22.40 -2.10 2.01
CA GLN A 52 23.58 -2.36 2.84
C GLN A 52 24.53 -3.38 2.20
N LYS A 53 24.00 -4.49 1.67
CA LYS A 53 24.80 -5.50 0.96
C LYS A 53 25.48 -4.92 -0.28
N ALA A 54 24.75 -4.12 -1.06
CA ALA A 54 25.30 -3.46 -2.25
C ALA A 54 26.47 -2.54 -1.88
N LYS A 55 26.32 -1.73 -0.82
CA LYS A 55 27.38 -0.87 -0.31
C LYS A 55 28.61 -1.65 0.14
N GLU A 56 28.43 -2.77 0.83
CA GLU A 56 29.56 -3.63 1.24
C GLU A 56 30.32 -4.21 0.04
N ILE A 57 29.62 -4.51 -1.07
CA ILE A 57 30.25 -4.95 -2.31
C ILE A 57 31.02 -3.81 -2.97
N GLU A 58 30.42 -2.62 -3.07
CA GLU A 58 31.09 -1.42 -3.61
C GLU A 58 32.38 -1.09 -2.84
N ASP A 59 32.33 -1.10 -1.50
CA ASP A 59 33.48 -0.82 -0.64
C ASP A 59 34.61 -1.85 -0.86
N ARG A 60 34.28 -3.13 -1.06
CA ARG A 60 35.27 -4.19 -1.38
C ARG A 60 35.94 -3.94 -2.73
N ILE A 61 35.17 -3.65 -3.77
CA ILE A 61 35.70 -3.37 -5.12
C ILE A 61 36.61 -2.15 -5.11
N ILE A 62 36.24 -1.09 -4.38
CA ILE A 62 37.07 0.11 -4.25
C ILE A 62 38.38 -0.20 -3.51
N LYS A 63 38.32 -1.01 -2.45
CA LYS A 63 39.52 -1.42 -1.70
C LYS A 63 40.47 -2.24 -2.56
N GLU A 64 39.95 -3.19 -3.34
CA GLU A 64 40.73 -4.02 -4.25
C GLU A 64 41.36 -3.21 -5.40
N ARG A 65 40.69 -2.18 -5.92
CA ARG A 65 41.27 -1.29 -6.96
C ARG A 65 42.36 -0.34 -6.46
N LYS A 66 42.40 -0.05 -5.15
CA LYS A 66 43.36 0.90 -4.56
C LYS A 66 44.68 0.21 -4.14
N ILE A 67 44.73 -1.11 -4.22
CA ILE A 67 45.93 -1.95 -4.02
C ILE A 67 46.53 -2.23 -5.40
#